data_AF-A0A6G3QTW8-F1
#
_entry.id   AF-A0A6G3QTW8-F1
#
_cell.length_a   1.000
_cell.length_b   1.000
_cell.length_c   1.000
_cell.angle_alpha   90.00
_cell.angle_beta   90.00
_cell.angle_gamma   90.00
#
_symmetry.space_group_name_H-M   'P 1'
#
loop_
_entity.id
_entity.type
_entity.pdbx_description
1 polymer ?
#
loop_
_entity_poly.entity_id
_entity_poly.type
_entity_poly.pdbx_seq_one_letter_code
_entity_poly.pdbx_strand_id
1 'polypeptide(L)'
;MGIELELHSGRPARRGASRATLLRGSYQHGEALARVLSRFDRHGSGKLAWVDPYGDTLFNEQEAQVAGGEAAALAKGCDDEQQRAAFVDLAELLEACAATPGSYLWFMGD
;
A
#
# COMPACT_ATOMS: atom_id res chain seq x y z
N MET A 1 -7.39 -1.57 14.10
CA MET A 1 -7.75 -1.29 12.71
C MET A 1 -6.58 -0.60 12.03
N GLY A 2 -5.75 -1.40 11.36
CA GLY A 2 -4.56 -0.97 10.65
C GLY A 2 -4.53 -1.62 9.27
N ILE A 3 -3.66 -1.14 8.39
CA ILE A 3 -3.42 -1.76 7.08
C ILE A 3 -2.06 -2.43 7.08
N GLU A 4 -2.01 -3.72 6.82
CA GLU A 4 -0.77 -4.44 6.58
C GLU A 4 -0.46 -4.46 5.09
N LEU A 5 0.82 -4.38 4.72
CA LEU A 5 1.25 -4.35 3.32
C LEU A 5 2.08 -5.59 3.01
N GLU A 6 1.74 -6.32 1.96
CA GLU A 6 2.54 -7.44 1.46
C GLU A 6 2.79 -7.32 -0.05
N LEU A 7 4.05 -7.36 -0.45
CA LEU A 7 4.48 -7.45 -1.85
C LEU A 7 4.64 -8.92 -2.23
N HIS A 8 3.99 -9.32 -3.32
CA HIS A 8 4.05 -10.66 -3.88
C HIS A 8 4.60 -10.67 -5.29
N SER A 9 5.38 -11.69 -5.65
CA SER A 9 5.87 -11.95 -7.01
C SER A 9 4.79 -12.42 -8.00
N GLY A 10 3.55 -12.58 -7.54
CA GLY A 10 2.42 -13.06 -8.31
C GLY A 10 1.11 -12.81 -7.56
N ARG A 11 -0.02 -12.84 -8.27
CA ARG A 11 -1.33 -12.52 -7.70
C ARG A 11 -1.66 -13.47 -6.53
N PRO A 12 -1.80 -12.98 -5.29
CA PRO A 12 -2.11 -13.84 -4.16
C PRO A 12 -3.56 -14.33 -4.26
N ALA A 13 -3.78 -15.63 -4.03
CA ALA A 13 -5.10 -16.24 -4.16
C ALA A 13 -5.94 -16.14 -2.88
N ARG A 14 -5.31 -16.24 -1.69
CA ARG A 14 -5.91 -16.15 -0.33
C ARG A 14 -4.80 -15.91 0.73
N ARG A 15 -5.12 -15.32 1.89
CA ARG A 15 -4.17 -14.96 2.98
C ARG A 15 -3.24 -16.12 3.38
N GLY A 16 -3.71 -17.38 3.33
CA GLY A 16 -2.91 -18.56 3.64
C GLY A 16 -1.97 -19.06 2.52
N ALA A 17 -2.32 -18.81 1.25
CA ALA A 17 -1.52 -19.22 0.08
C ALA A 17 -0.49 -18.15 -0.33
N SER A 18 -0.65 -16.93 0.19
CA SER A 18 0.18 -15.74 -0.08
C SER A 18 1.68 -15.94 0.19
N ARG A 19 2.03 -16.76 1.20
CA ARG A 19 3.41 -16.92 1.65
C ARG A 19 4.35 -17.54 0.60
N ALA A 20 3.82 -18.27 -0.37
CA ALA A 20 4.65 -18.87 -1.43
C ALA A 20 5.20 -17.82 -2.42
N THR A 21 4.49 -16.70 -2.58
CA THR A 21 4.88 -15.61 -3.50
C THR A 21 5.33 -14.35 -2.76
N LEU A 22 5.33 -14.34 -1.42
CA LEU A 22 5.70 -13.19 -0.61
C LEU A 22 7.17 -12.81 -0.83
N LEU A 23 7.40 -11.59 -1.28
CA LEU A 23 8.72 -10.99 -1.45
C LEU A 23 9.08 -10.10 -0.26
N ARG A 24 8.13 -9.27 0.21
CA ARG A 24 8.35 -8.30 1.28
C ARG A 24 7.04 -8.01 2.00
N GLY A 25 7.08 -7.78 3.31
CA GLY A 25 5.92 -7.33 4.07
C GLY A 25 6.29 -6.15 4.97
N SER A 26 5.35 -5.22 5.14
CA SER A 26 5.42 -4.13 6.11
C SER A 26 4.20 -4.17 7.03
N TYR A 27 4.50 -4.31 8.31
CA TYR A 27 3.51 -4.45 9.39
C TYR A 27 3.69 -3.36 10.46
N GLN A 28 4.69 -2.50 10.30
CA GLN A 28 5.10 -1.55 11.36
C GLN A 28 4.27 -0.25 11.35
N HIS A 29 3.69 0.10 10.21
CA HIS A 29 3.04 1.40 10.01
C HIS A 29 1.53 1.31 9.79
N GLY A 30 0.92 0.14 10.03
CA GLY A 30 -0.44 -0.10 9.56
C GLY A 30 -1.51 0.80 10.16
N GLU A 31 -1.44 1.16 11.44
CA GLU A 31 -2.40 2.09 12.05
C GLU A 31 -2.24 3.52 11.52
N ALA A 32 -1.01 3.97 11.32
CA ALA A 32 -0.73 5.30 10.77
C ALA A 32 -1.25 5.38 9.32
N LEU A 33 -1.01 4.33 8.54
CA LEU A 33 -1.49 4.20 7.18
C LEU A 33 -3.03 4.21 7.12
N ALA A 34 -3.70 3.38 7.93
CA ALA A 34 -5.15 3.30 7.99
C ALA A 34 -5.80 4.64 8.40
N ARG A 35 -5.21 5.32 9.38
CA ARG A 35 -5.70 6.64 9.83
C ARG A 35 -5.60 7.70 8.74
N VAL A 36 -4.56 7.65 7.93
CA VAL A 36 -4.39 8.63 6.86
C VAL A 36 -5.21 8.27 5.64
N LEU A 37 -5.22 6.99 5.23
CA LEU A 37 -6.01 6.48 4.12
C LEU A 37 -7.52 6.64 4.34
N SER A 38 -8.00 6.47 5.58
CA SER A 38 -9.40 6.73 5.93
C SER A 38 -9.83 8.20 5.82
N ARG A 39 -8.88 9.14 5.74
CA ARG A 39 -9.16 10.56 5.49
C ARG A 39 -9.26 10.89 4.00
N PHE A 40 -8.78 10.01 3.11
CA PHE A 40 -8.97 10.22 1.69
C PHE A 40 -10.44 10.02 1.35
N ASP A 41 -10.97 10.98 0.61
CA ASP A 41 -12.30 10.83 0.04
C ASP A 41 -12.24 9.69 -0.99
N ARG A 42 -13.09 8.68 -0.83
CA ARG A 42 -13.20 7.52 -1.74
C ARG A 42 -13.62 7.90 -3.17
N HIS A 43 -13.97 9.16 -3.41
CA HIS A 43 -14.26 9.76 -4.71
C HIS A 43 -13.10 10.63 -5.24
N GLY A 44 -11.97 10.66 -4.53
CA GLY A 44 -10.75 11.32 -4.98
C GLY A 44 -10.19 10.65 -6.23
N SER A 45 -9.52 11.45 -7.08
CA SER A 45 -8.91 10.98 -8.33
C SER A 45 -7.64 10.15 -8.13
N GLY A 46 -7.15 10.04 -6.89
CA GLY A 46 -5.91 9.34 -6.56
C GLY A 46 -6.12 7.84 -6.40
N LYS A 47 -5.18 7.02 -6.86
CA LYS A 47 -5.21 5.57 -6.67
C LYS A 47 -5.21 5.18 -5.20
N LEU A 48 -4.55 5.95 -4.33
CA LEU A 48 -4.56 5.66 -2.89
C LEU A 48 -5.95 5.79 -2.25
N ALA A 49 -6.87 6.56 -2.86
CA ALA A 49 -8.25 6.65 -2.39
C ALA A 49 -9.07 5.37 -2.62
N TRP A 50 -8.58 4.47 -3.47
CA TRP A 50 -9.20 3.16 -3.72
C TRP A 50 -8.82 2.12 -2.67
N VAL A 51 -7.80 2.41 -1.85
CA VAL A 51 -7.40 1.50 -0.76
C VAL A 51 -8.48 1.52 0.31
N ASP A 52 -9.12 0.39 0.52
CA ASP A 52 -10.06 0.23 1.62
C ASP A 52 -9.30 -0.07 2.93
N PRO A 53 -9.29 0.82 3.93
CA PRO A 53 -8.64 0.54 5.21
C PRO A 53 -9.29 -0.60 6.00
N TYR A 54 -10.51 -0.99 5.65
CA TYR A 54 -11.27 -2.07 6.30
C TYR A 54 -11.40 -3.32 5.41
N GLY A 55 -10.77 -3.31 4.24
CA GLY A 55 -10.91 -4.35 3.23
C GLY A 55 -9.57 -4.71 2.59
N ASP A 56 -9.52 -5.91 2.04
CA ASP A 56 -8.36 -6.34 1.27
C ASP A 56 -8.38 -5.63 -0.12
N THR A 57 -7.34 -4.85 -0.42
CA THR A 57 -7.16 -4.19 -1.74
C THR A 57 -5.87 -4.67 -2.40
N LEU A 58 -5.89 -4.92 -3.71
CA LEU A 58 -4.74 -5.39 -4.47
C LEU A 58 -4.39 -4.41 -5.59
N PHE A 59 -3.12 -4.01 -5.67
CA PHE A 59 -2.57 -3.26 -6.80
C PHE A 59 -1.60 -4.13 -7.59
N ASN A 60 -1.70 -4.08 -8.91
CA ASN A 60 -0.64 -4.59 -9.79
C ASN A 60 0.51 -3.59 -9.93
N GLU A 61 1.58 -3.96 -10.62
CA GLU A 61 2.74 -3.11 -10.92
C GLU A 61 2.40 -1.71 -11.51
N GLN A 62 1.41 -1.60 -12.39
CA GLN A 62 1.03 -0.34 -13.03
C GLN A 62 0.27 0.56 -12.06
N GLU A 63 -0.65 -0.02 -11.31
CA GLU A 63 -1.39 0.68 -10.25
C GLU A 63 -0.45 1.10 -9.12
N ALA A 64 0.53 0.24 -8.79
CA ALA A 64 1.54 0.52 -7.80
C ALA A 64 2.44 1.70 -8.23
N GLN A 65 2.79 1.79 -9.51
CA GLN A 65 3.55 2.93 -10.03
C GLN A 65 2.80 4.26 -9.85
N VAL A 66 1.50 4.29 -10.19
CA VAL A 66 0.67 5.49 -10.04
C VAL A 66 0.51 5.86 -8.56
N ALA A 67 0.14 4.88 -7.73
CA ALA A 67 -0.01 5.08 -6.28
C ALA A 67 1.31 5.48 -5.61
N GLY A 68 2.45 5.01 -6.09
CA GLY A 68 3.78 5.35 -5.56
C GLY A 68 4.12 6.82 -5.75
N GLY A 69 3.79 7.37 -6.93
CA GLY A 69 3.93 8.81 -7.19
C GLY A 69 3.06 9.66 -6.26
N GLU A 70 1.83 9.22 -6.00
CA GLU A 70 0.92 9.87 -5.05
C GLU A 70 1.44 9.77 -3.61
N ALA A 71 1.88 8.60 -3.16
CA ALA A 71 2.42 8.37 -1.83
C ALA A 71 3.64 9.25 -1.56
N ALA A 72 4.56 9.35 -2.52
CA ALA A 72 5.74 10.20 -2.41
C ALA A 72 5.39 11.70 -2.37
N ALA A 73 4.36 12.13 -3.11
CA ALA A 73 3.87 13.51 -3.05
C ALA A 73 3.22 13.81 -1.68
N LEU A 74 2.44 12.88 -1.15
CA LEU A 74 1.79 13.00 0.17
C LEU A 74 2.81 12.99 1.31
N ALA A 75 3.87 12.17 1.22
CA ALA A 75 4.96 12.16 2.18
C ALA A 75 5.65 13.53 2.32
N LYS A 76 5.74 14.31 1.23
CA LYS A 76 6.32 15.66 1.25
C LYS A 76 5.40 16.71 1.88
N GLY A 77 4.08 16.48 1.85
CA GLY A 77 3.08 17.39 2.42
C GLY A 77 2.60 17.00 3.82
N CYS A 78 3.16 15.94 4.42
CA CYS A 78 2.79 15.48 5.75
C CYS A 78 3.62 16.19 6.82
N ASP A 79 2.96 16.88 7.75
CA ASP A 79 3.60 17.53 8.91
C ASP A 79 3.89 16.55 10.05
N ASP A 80 3.24 15.38 10.06
CA ASP A 80 3.40 14.34 11.09
C ASP A 80 4.49 13.34 10.65
N GLU A 81 5.54 13.22 11.47
CA GLU A 81 6.71 12.38 11.18
C GLU A 81 6.35 10.88 11.10
N GLN A 82 5.39 10.42 11.89
CA GLN A 82 4.93 9.03 11.88
C GLN A 82 4.10 8.73 10.62
N GLN A 83 3.27 9.68 10.18
CA GLN A 83 2.53 9.58 8.91
C GLN A 83 3.46 9.64 7.71
N ARG A 84 4.47 10.52 7.76
CA ARG A 84 5.50 10.61 6.73
C ARG A 84 6.28 9.31 6.60
N ALA A 85 6.73 8.72 7.71
CA ALA A 85 7.43 7.44 7.69
C ALA A 85 6.56 6.33 7.05
N ALA A 86 5.27 6.29 7.38
CA ALA A 86 4.32 5.35 6.80
C ALA A 86 4.18 5.52 5.28
N PHE A 87 4.12 6.76 4.79
CA PHE A 87 4.06 7.02 3.34
C PHE A 87 5.37 6.74 2.61
N VAL A 88 6.52 6.99 3.25
CA VAL A 88 7.82 6.65 2.67
C VAL A 88 7.95 5.14 2.52
N ASP A 89 7.64 4.38 3.57
CA ASP A 89 7.67 2.92 3.52
C ASP A 89 6.67 2.36 2.48
N LEU A 90 5.46 2.93 2.41
CA LEU A 90 4.50 2.59 1.36
C LEU A 90 5.03 2.91 -0.04
N ALA A 91 5.65 4.07 -0.25
CA ALA A 91 6.21 4.46 -1.54
C ALA A 91 7.34 3.50 -1.97
N GLU A 92 8.22 3.09 -1.05
CA GLU A 92 9.27 2.11 -1.31
C GLU A 92 8.70 0.75 -1.73
N LEU A 93 7.63 0.29 -1.08
CA LEU A 93 6.95 -0.97 -1.44
C LEU A 93 6.26 -0.89 -2.80
N LEU A 94 5.62 0.25 -3.09
CA LEU A 94 4.96 0.51 -4.37
C LEU A 94 5.98 0.58 -5.50
N GLU A 95 7.13 1.21 -5.27
CA GLU A 95 8.24 1.25 -6.23
C GLU A 95 8.81 -0.14 -6.49
N ALA A 96 9.04 -0.94 -5.42
CA ALA A 96 9.48 -2.32 -5.56
C ALA A 96 8.49 -3.20 -6.33
N CYS A 97 7.18 -2.97 -6.14
CA CYS A 97 6.13 -3.62 -6.91
C CYS A 97 6.17 -3.20 -8.39
N ALA A 98 6.24 -1.89 -8.66
CA ALA A 98 6.33 -1.38 -10.02
C ALA A 98 7.58 -1.87 -10.77
N ALA A 99 8.69 -2.07 -10.06
CA ALA A 99 9.94 -2.58 -10.61
C ALA A 99 9.96 -4.10 -10.82
N THR A 100 8.98 -4.84 -10.29
CA THR A 100 8.93 -6.31 -10.36
C THR A 100 7.78 -6.75 -11.27
N PRO A 101 8.06 -7.22 -12.50
CA PRO A 101 7.02 -7.68 -13.42
C PRO A 101 6.22 -8.86 -12.88
N GLY A 102 4.89 -8.80 -13.02
CA GLY A 102 3.95 -9.80 -12.52
C GLY A 102 3.67 -9.71 -11.02
N SER A 103 4.24 -8.70 -10.34
CA SER A 103 4.07 -8.54 -8.90
C SER A 103 2.78 -7.82 -8.52
N TYR A 104 2.37 -8.02 -7.28
CA TYR A 104 1.17 -7.43 -6.71
C TYR A 104 1.46 -6.94 -5.29
N LEU A 105 1.01 -5.74 -4.97
CA LEU A 105 0.99 -5.22 -3.62
C LEU A 105 -0.40 -5.44 -3.02
N TRP A 106 -0.45 -6.11 -1.88
CA TRP A 106 -1.64 -6.39 -1.13
C TRP A 106 -1.72 -5.47 0.10
N PHE A 107 -2.75 -4.66 0.13
CA PHE A 107 -3.21 -3.90 1.28
C PHE A 107 -4.23 -4.75 2.04
N MET A 108 -3.87 -5.19 3.24
CA MET A 108 -4.71 -5.98 4.10
C MET A 108 -5.32 -5.08 5.17
N GLY A 109 -6.56 -4.67 4.95
CA GLY A 109 -7.36 -4.02 5.98
C GLY A 109 -7.76 -4.98 7.10
N ASP A 110 -8.21 -4.39 8.21
CA ASP A 110 -8.72 -5.06 9.42
C ASP A 110 -10.26 -5.04 9.47
#